data_AF-A0A2V2REP9-F1
#
_entry.id   AF-A0A2V2REP9-F1
#
_cell.length_a   1.000
_cell.length_b   1.000
_cell.length_c   1.000
_cell.angle_alpha   90.00
_cell.angle_beta   90.00
_cell.angle_gamma   90.00
#
_symmetry.space_group_name_H-M   'P 1'
#
loop_
_entity.id
_entity.type
_entity.pdbx_description
1 polymer ?
#
loop_
_entity_poly.entity_id
_entity_poly.type
_entity_poly.pdbx_seq_one_letter_code
_entity_poly.pdbx_strand_id
1 'polypeptide(L)'
;MSRSFWFVLLFMLLVGKTALAQSCNPVSVNYIVRDEAGRMLSNDELTGVAAQLPKQIGDATTSVTDTSFAPDNKTYYWSDDAQWANGTKVSTLMFSNAAICAMHFSEITLHYKNKTMRLIFGIDLPRYQPDRRPVVDSLPFQNGTFRLDLNGWTHDKDKIIPATRWKRLRVGRGK
;
A
#
# COMPACT_ATOMS: atom_id res chain seq x y z
N MET A 1 49.24 17.46 -37.56
CA MET A 1 48.11 16.69 -36.99
C MET A 1 47.93 17.13 -35.55
N SER A 2 46.77 17.72 -35.24
CA SER A 2 46.55 18.61 -34.09
C SER A 2 46.46 17.85 -32.75
N ARG A 3 47.36 18.15 -31.82
CA ARG A 3 47.37 17.67 -30.41
C ARG A 3 46.11 18.06 -29.62
N SER A 4 45.28 18.96 -30.15
CA SER A 4 44.08 19.46 -29.48
C SER A 4 42.89 18.50 -29.51
N PHE A 5 42.90 17.48 -30.38
CA PHE A 5 41.77 16.55 -30.50
C PHE A 5 41.71 15.51 -29.37
N TRP A 6 42.83 15.26 -28.70
CA TRP A 6 42.91 14.21 -27.68
C TRP A 6 42.35 14.65 -26.31
N PHE A 7 42.46 15.94 -25.99
CA PHE A 7 41.94 16.48 -24.72
C PHE A 7 40.40 16.54 -24.67
N VAL A 8 39.73 16.69 -25.82
CA VAL A 8 38.26 16.72 -25.90
C VAL A 8 37.66 15.34 -25.62
N LEU A 9 38.33 14.26 -26.07
CA LEU A 9 37.87 12.89 -25.85
C LEU A 9 38.02 12.46 -24.38
N LEU A 10 39.07 12.92 -23.69
CA LEU A 10 39.32 12.60 -22.28
C LEU A 10 38.33 13.31 -21.34
N PHE A 11 37.87 14.52 -21.70
CA PHE A 11 36.92 15.29 -20.88
C PHE A 11 35.49 14.74 -20.94
N MET A 12 35.08 14.11 -22.06
CA MET A 12 33.75 13.48 -22.17
C MET A 12 33.60 12.23 -21.30
N LEU A 13 34.68 11.52 -20.97
CA LEU A 13 34.63 10.31 -20.14
C LEU A 13 34.51 10.61 -18.63
N LEU A 14 34.74 11.85 -18.18
CA LEU A 14 34.65 12.22 -16.76
C LEU A 14 33.27 12.74 -16.31
N VAL A 15 32.33 13.02 -17.23
CA VAL A 15 31.00 13.57 -16.87
C VAL A 15 29.90 12.51 -16.88
N GLY A 16 30.26 11.25 -17.12
CA GLY A 16 29.38 10.11 -16.89
C GLY A 16 29.16 9.89 -15.40
N LYS A 17 28.42 10.79 -14.75
CA LYS A 17 27.76 10.46 -13.49
C LYS A 17 26.89 9.25 -13.83
N THR A 18 27.33 8.08 -13.41
CA THR A 18 26.45 6.93 -13.30
C THR A 18 25.31 7.42 -12.41
N ALA A 19 24.18 7.75 -13.02
CA ALA A 19 22.93 7.79 -12.29
C ALA A 19 22.75 6.35 -11.83
N LEU A 20 23.29 6.04 -10.65
CA LEU A 20 22.91 4.86 -9.91
C LEU A 20 21.41 5.03 -9.75
N ALA A 21 20.65 4.38 -10.63
CA ALA A 21 19.24 4.15 -10.40
C ALA A 21 19.23 3.43 -9.06
N GLN A 22 19.00 4.18 -7.99
CA GLN A 22 18.95 3.62 -6.65
C GLN A 22 17.77 2.66 -6.69
N SER A 23 18.06 1.37 -6.87
CA SER A 23 17.07 0.31 -6.84
C SER A 23 16.41 0.43 -5.48
N CYS A 24 15.21 0.99 -5.47
CA CYS A 24 14.39 1.07 -4.31
C CYS A 24 13.17 0.21 -4.59
N ASN A 25 12.87 -0.64 -3.64
CA ASN A 25 11.70 -1.48 -3.73
C ASN A 25 10.49 -0.62 -3.40
N PRO A 26 9.41 -0.70 -4.20
CA PRO A 26 8.20 0.05 -3.95
C PRO A 26 7.68 -0.17 -2.53
N VAL A 27 7.07 0.87 -1.97
CA VAL A 27 6.30 0.78 -0.74
C VAL A 27 4.83 0.69 -1.10
N SER A 28 4.07 -0.08 -0.33
CA SER A 28 2.64 -0.20 -0.56
C SER A 28 1.86 -0.51 0.71
N VAL A 29 0.59 -0.12 0.74
CA VAL A 29 -0.38 -0.60 1.73
C VAL A 29 -1.42 -1.40 0.96
N ASN A 30 -1.58 -2.67 1.32
CA ASN A 30 -2.66 -3.51 0.81
C ASN A 30 -3.80 -3.52 1.83
N TYR A 31 -4.99 -3.11 1.41
CA TYR A 31 -6.19 -3.11 2.25
C TYR A 31 -7.18 -4.16 1.76
N ILE A 32 -7.48 -5.13 2.61
CA ILE A 32 -8.57 -6.08 2.39
C ILE A 32 -9.88 -5.28 2.48
N VAL A 33 -10.86 -5.55 1.62
CA VAL A 33 -12.18 -4.92 1.73
C VAL A 33 -13.22 -6.02 1.88
N ARG A 34 -14.11 -5.85 2.86
CA ARG A 34 -15.24 -6.75 3.12
C ARG A 34 -16.55 -6.04 2.85
N ASP A 35 -17.55 -6.79 2.40
CA ASP A 35 -18.93 -6.33 2.33
C ASP A 35 -19.55 -6.17 3.74
N GLU A 36 -20.84 -5.84 3.77
CA GLU A 36 -21.61 -5.62 5.00
C GLU A 36 -21.73 -6.87 5.88
N ALA A 37 -21.69 -8.06 5.25
CA ALA A 37 -21.76 -9.35 5.95
C ALA A 37 -20.37 -9.85 6.40
N GLY A 38 -19.30 -9.11 6.08
CA GLY A 38 -17.92 -9.47 6.43
C GLY A 38 -17.24 -10.38 5.40
N ARG A 39 -17.88 -10.67 4.27
CA ARG A 39 -17.29 -11.45 3.16
C ARG A 39 -16.33 -10.55 2.40
N MET A 40 -15.15 -11.06 2.05
CA MET A 40 -14.20 -10.32 1.20
C MET A 40 -14.82 -10.01 -0.15
N LEU A 41 -14.59 -8.80 -0.65
CA LEU A 41 -15.02 -8.42 -1.99
C LEU A 41 -14.25 -9.21 -3.04
N SER A 42 -14.95 -9.63 -4.09
CA SER A 42 -14.34 -10.22 -5.29
C SER A 42 -13.52 -9.17 -6.05
N ASN A 43 -12.66 -9.62 -6.98
CA ASN A 43 -11.85 -8.73 -7.82
C ASN A 43 -12.72 -7.71 -8.60
N ASP A 44 -13.86 -8.15 -9.17
CA ASP A 44 -14.77 -7.29 -9.92
C ASP A 44 -15.42 -6.23 -9.02
N GLU A 45 -15.91 -6.63 -7.85
CA GLU A 45 -16.47 -5.70 -6.86
C GLU A 45 -15.42 -4.68 -6.42
N LEU A 46 -14.18 -5.13 -6.20
CA LEU A 46 -13.08 -4.29 -5.74
C LEU A 46 -12.59 -3.32 -6.82
N THR A 47 -12.60 -3.75 -8.08
CA THR A 47 -12.31 -2.90 -9.25
C THR A 47 -13.34 -1.79 -9.35
N GLY A 48 -14.63 -2.09 -9.11
CA GLY A 48 -15.69 -1.09 -9.02
C GLY A 48 -15.47 -0.08 -7.88
N VAL A 49 -14.97 -0.51 -6.73
CA VAL A 49 -14.58 0.39 -5.62
C VAL A 49 -13.36 1.24 -5.99
N ALA A 50 -12.32 0.63 -6.57
CA ALA A 50 -11.09 1.31 -6.96
C ALA A 50 -11.33 2.40 -8.02
N ALA A 51 -12.24 2.15 -8.97
CA ALA A 51 -12.59 3.11 -10.02
C ALA A 51 -13.24 4.41 -9.49
N GLN A 52 -13.82 4.36 -8.28
CA GLN A 52 -14.41 5.54 -7.62
C GLN A 52 -13.37 6.38 -6.86
N LEU A 53 -12.18 5.82 -6.62
CA LEU A 53 -11.10 6.52 -5.94
C LEU A 53 -10.35 7.45 -6.91
N PRO A 54 -9.75 8.53 -6.40
CA PRO A 54 -8.76 9.28 -7.17
C PRO A 54 -7.65 8.35 -7.67
N LYS A 55 -7.16 8.60 -8.89
CA LYS A 55 -6.01 7.86 -9.46
C LYS A 55 -4.77 7.92 -8.56
N GLN A 56 -4.66 8.99 -7.79
CA GLN A 56 -3.58 9.23 -6.84
C GLN A 56 -4.14 9.77 -5.52
N ILE A 57 -3.69 9.21 -4.41
CA ILE A 57 -4.04 9.62 -3.04
C ILE A 57 -2.75 10.00 -2.34
N GLY A 58 -2.53 11.30 -2.14
CA GLY A 58 -1.21 11.79 -1.73
C GLY A 58 -0.16 11.49 -2.80
N ASP A 59 0.83 10.67 -2.47
CA ASP A 59 1.88 10.17 -3.35
C ASP A 59 1.66 8.71 -3.80
N ALA A 60 0.54 8.10 -3.41
CA ALA A 60 0.22 6.71 -3.70
C ALA A 60 -0.65 6.58 -4.96
N THR A 61 -0.30 5.64 -5.84
CA THR A 61 -1.18 5.16 -6.91
C THR A 61 -2.11 4.07 -6.40
N THR A 62 -3.35 4.07 -6.85
CA THR A 62 -4.37 3.09 -6.45
C THR A 62 -4.51 1.99 -7.51
N SER A 63 -4.57 0.73 -7.08
CA SER A 63 -4.83 -0.43 -7.95
C SER A 63 -5.48 -1.58 -7.19
N VAL A 64 -5.91 -2.62 -7.90
CA VAL A 64 -6.35 -3.90 -7.32
C VAL A 64 -5.24 -4.93 -7.54
N THR A 65 -4.88 -5.67 -6.50
CA THR A 65 -3.89 -6.75 -6.56
C THR A 65 -4.28 -7.90 -5.64
N ASP A 66 -3.59 -9.03 -5.75
CA ASP A 66 -3.77 -10.16 -4.86
C ASP A 66 -2.72 -10.17 -3.74
N THR A 67 -3.19 -10.37 -2.51
CA THR A 67 -2.38 -10.76 -1.37
C THR A 67 -2.47 -12.28 -1.19
N SER A 68 -1.34 -12.95 -0.97
CA SER A 68 -1.28 -14.40 -0.76
C SER A 68 -1.20 -14.72 0.72
N PHE A 69 -2.14 -15.50 1.24
CA PHE A 69 -2.24 -15.83 2.66
C PHE A 69 -1.76 -17.25 2.97
N ALA A 70 -1.09 -17.39 4.11
CA ALA A 70 -0.84 -18.67 4.74
C ALA A 70 -2.15 -19.26 5.31
N PRO A 71 -2.21 -20.58 5.60
CA PRO A 71 -3.41 -21.23 6.14
C PRO A 71 -3.93 -20.66 7.47
N ASP A 72 -3.09 -19.95 8.23
CA ASP A 72 -3.46 -19.31 9.49
C ASP A 72 -4.29 -18.02 9.30
N ASN A 73 -4.44 -17.54 8.06
CA ASN A 73 -5.09 -16.27 7.68
C ASN A 73 -4.56 -15.04 8.43
N LYS A 74 -3.34 -15.12 8.98
CA LYS A 74 -2.68 -14.04 9.73
C LYS A 74 -1.31 -13.72 9.15
N THR A 75 -0.68 -14.71 8.53
CA THR A 75 0.54 -14.54 7.75
C THR A 75 0.22 -14.37 6.27
N TYR A 76 0.95 -13.46 5.63
CA TYR A 76 0.89 -13.27 4.20
C TYR A 76 2.28 -13.42 3.58
N TYR A 77 2.31 -13.77 2.30
CA TYR A 77 3.51 -13.91 1.49
C TYR A 77 3.57 -12.75 0.51
N TRP A 78 4.76 -12.17 0.36
CA TRP A 78 5.06 -11.22 -0.67
C TRP A 78 5.20 -11.92 -2.02
N SER A 79 5.05 -11.20 -3.12
CA SER A 79 5.17 -11.78 -4.47
C SER A 79 6.53 -12.43 -4.75
N ASP A 80 7.56 -12.00 -4.03
CA ASP A 80 8.93 -12.50 -4.08
C ASP A 80 9.21 -13.72 -3.18
N ASP A 81 8.25 -14.13 -2.34
CA ASP A 81 8.39 -15.31 -1.50
C ASP A 81 8.13 -16.61 -2.29
N ALA A 82 8.92 -17.65 -2.03
CA ALA A 82 8.75 -18.97 -2.66
C ALA A 82 7.36 -19.60 -2.40
N GLN A 83 6.74 -19.27 -1.27
CA GLN A 83 5.40 -19.77 -0.91
C GLN A 83 4.25 -18.95 -1.48
N TRP A 84 4.54 -17.82 -2.15
CA TRP A 84 3.50 -16.95 -2.68
C TRP A 84 2.53 -17.70 -3.58
N ALA A 85 3.03 -18.56 -4.47
CA ALA A 85 2.22 -19.32 -5.42
C ALA A 85 1.26 -20.31 -4.73
N ASN A 86 1.61 -20.80 -3.54
CA ASN A 86 0.87 -21.83 -2.82
C ASN A 86 -0.14 -21.27 -1.81
N GLY A 87 -0.07 -19.98 -1.50
CA GLY A 87 -0.98 -19.34 -0.56
C GLY A 87 -2.35 -19.01 -1.17
N THR A 88 -3.34 -18.81 -0.29
CA THR A 88 -4.70 -18.44 -0.68
C THR A 88 -4.72 -17.00 -1.18
N LYS A 89 -5.17 -16.79 -2.41
CA LYS A 89 -5.25 -15.43 -3.01
C LYS A 89 -6.48 -14.69 -2.52
N VAL A 90 -6.27 -13.46 -2.06
CA VAL A 90 -7.31 -12.52 -1.66
C VAL A 90 -7.06 -11.21 -2.39
N SER A 91 -8.06 -10.73 -3.13
CA SER A 91 -7.97 -9.43 -3.79
C SER A 91 -8.04 -8.28 -2.78
N THR A 92 -7.19 -7.29 -2.98
CA THR A 92 -6.94 -6.16 -2.07
C THR A 92 -6.80 -4.85 -2.85
N LEU A 93 -7.17 -3.74 -2.20
CA LEU A 93 -6.84 -2.41 -2.71
C LEU A 93 -5.39 -2.11 -2.36
N MET A 94 -4.55 -1.93 -3.36
CA MET A 94 -3.16 -1.55 -3.20
C MET A 94 -3.00 -0.05 -3.41
N PHE A 95 -2.35 0.60 -2.45
CA PHE A 95 -1.87 1.97 -2.53
C PHE A 95 -0.35 1.94 -2.56
N SER A 96 0.31 2.40 -3.62
CA SER A 96 1.76 2.21 -3.79
C SER A 96 2.49 3.47 -4.21
N ASN A 97 3.71 3.66 -3.69
CA ASN A 97 4.65 4.66 -4.19
C ASN A 97 5.97 3.97 -4.59
N ALA A 98 6.18 3.81 -5.89
CA ALA A 98 7.40 3.25 -6.47
C ALA A 98 8.48 4.31 -6.78
N ALA A 99 8.13 5.60 -6.83
CA ALA A 99 9.03 6.66 -7.29
C ALA A 99 10.03 7.07 -6.20
N ILE A 100 9.53 7.32 -4.99
CA ILE A 100 10.35 7.76 -3.84
C ILE A 100 10.64 6.59 -2.89
N CYS A 101 9.87 5.50 -3.02
CA CYS A 101 9.92 4.34 -2.14
C CYS A 101 9.76 4.72 -0.66
N ALA A 102 9.04 5.79 -0.39
CA ALA A 102 8.55 6.18 0.92
C ALA A 102 7.12 6.67 0.71
N MET A 103 6.26 6.57 1.73
CA MET A 103 4.85 6.93 1.61
C MET A 103 4.29 7.35 2.95
N HIS A 104 3.56 8.46 2.96
CA HIS A 104 2.66 8.82 4.05
C HIS A 104 1.22 8.52 3.60
N PHE A 105 0.67 7.40 4.04
CA PHE A 105 -0.68 7.00 3.68
C PHE A 105 -1.68 7.45 4.74
N SER A 106 -2.34 8.57 4.45
CA SER A 106 -3.18 9.29 5.41
C SER A 106 -4.58 8.68 5.56
N GLU A 107 -5.44 8.84 4.56
CA GLU A 107 -6.84 8.43 4.60
C GLU A 107 -7.45 8.21 3.22
N ILE A 108 -8.53 7.45 3.20
CA ILE A 108 -9.38 7.24 2.01
C ILE A 108 -10.85 7.29 2.42
N THR A 109 -11.72 7.58 1.46
CA THR A 109 -13.16 7.40 1.61
C THR A 109 -13.63 6.39 0.58
N LEU A 110 -14.18 5.29 1.05
CA LEU A 110 -14.72 4.22 0.22
C LEU A 110 -16.24 4.36 0.12
N HIS A 111 -16.73 4.11 -1.09
CA HIS A 111 -18.15 3.99 -1.38
C HIS A 111 -18.44 2.58 -1.89
N TYR A 112 -19.39 1.90 -1.27
CA TYR A 112 -19.84 0.58 -1.69
C TYR A 112 -21.34 0.47 -1.41
N LYS A 113 -22.10 0.18 -2.47
CA LYS A 113 -23.57 0.24 -2.45
C LYS A 113 -24.06 1.59 -1.93
N ASN A 114 -24.90 1.61 -0.89
CA ASN A 114 -25.45 2.83 -0.29
C ASN A 114 -24.69 3.29 0.97
N LYS A 115 -23.44 2.86 1.15
CA LYS A 115 -22.63 3.20 2.31
C LYS A 115 -21.36 3.94 1.97
N THR A 116 -20.93 4.75 2.93
CA THR A 116 -19.69 5.53 2.88
C THR A 116 -18.87 5.26 4.12
N MET A 117 -17.66 4.75 3.93
CA MET A 117 -16.70 4.46 5.00
C MET A 117 -15.45 5.32 4.81
N ARG A 118 -15.18 6.21 5.76
CA ARG A 118 -13.93 6.97 5.81
C ARG A 118 -12.92 6.26 6.69
N LEU A 119 -11.74 5.98 6.16
CA LEU A 119 -10.68 5.21 6.80
C LEU A 119 -9.45 6.09 6.94
N ILE A 120 -9.00 6.31 8.17
CA ILE A 120 -7.79 7.07 8.49
C ILE A 120 -6.72 6.05 8.87
N PHE A 121 -5.78 5.81 7.97
CA PHE A 121 -4.68 4.86 8.15
C PHE A 121 -3.56 5.48 8.98
N GLY A 122 -3.08 6.66 8.58
CA GLY A 122 -1.96 7.33 9.24
C GLY A 122 -0.68 6.47 9.27
N ILE A 123 -0.41 5.73 8.19
CA ILE A 123 0.76 4.85 8.09
C ILE A 123 1.90 5.63 7.42
N ASP A 124 3.05 5.65 8.07
CA ASP A 124 4.30 6.18 7.54
C ASP A 124 5.24 5.02 7.18
N LEU A 125 5.60 4.92 5.90
CA LEU A 125 6.54 3.94 5.38
C LEU A 125 7.81 4.67 4.89
N PRO A 126 8.90 4.69 5.67
CA PRO A 126 10.15 5.29 5.24
C PRO A 126 10.87 4.40 4.21
N ARG A 127 11.87 4.99 3.55
CA ARG A 127 12.59 4.36 2.45
C ARG A 127 13.26 3.02 2.78
N TYR A 128 13.75 2.89 4.00
CA TYR A 128 14.54 1.74 4.43
C TYR A 128 13.85 1.05 5.59
N GLN A 129 12.89 0.16 5.27
CA GLN A 129 12.23 -0.71 6.25
C GLN A 129 11.93 -2.09 5.64
N PRO A 130 12.11 -3.17 6.43
CA PRO A 130 11.84 -4.54 5.98
C PRO A 130 10.35 -4.85 5.84
N ASP A 131 9.47 -4.04 6.42
CA ASP A 131 8.02 -4.22 6.52
C ASP A 131 7.23 -3.23 5.65
N ARG A 132 7.87 -2.68 4.62
CA ARG A 132 7.37 -1.61 3.74
C ARG A 132 6.14 -1.93 2.86
N ARG A 133 5.54 -3.11 3.05
CA ARG A 133 4.40 -3.60 2.27
C ARG A 133 3.31 -4.16 3.21
N PRO A 134 2.83 -3.41 4.23
CA PRO A 134 1.85 -3.94 5.18
C PRO A 134 0.53 -4.31 4.51
N VAL A 135 -0.09 -5.35 5.05
CA VAL A 135 -1.46 -5.74 4.74
C VAL A 135 -2.36 -5.38 5.93
N VAL A 136 -3.44 -4.65 5.66
CA VAL A 136 -4.40 -4.19 6.66
C VAL A 136 -5.74 -4.90 6.43
N ASP A 137 -6.23 -5.59 7.46
CA ASP A 137 -7.55 -6.23 7.43
C ASP A 137 -8.66 -5.21 7.76
N SER A 138 -9.83 -5.39 7.17
CA SER A 138 -10.93 -4.44 7.29
C SER A 138 -12.01 -4.86 8.27
N LEU A 139 -12.74 -3.86 8.76
CA LEU A 139 -14.08 -4.06 9.28
C LEU A 139 -15.04 -4.46 8.13
N PRO A 140 -16.18 -5.12 8.43
CA PRO A 140 -17.30 -5.19 7.49
C PRO A 140 -17.74 -3.79 7.02
N PHE A 141 -18.17 -3.66 5.76
CA PHE A 141 -18.54 -2.36 5.21
C PHE A 141 -19.70 -1.74 5.98
N GLN A 142 -19.52 -0.51 6.45
CA GLN A 142 -20.48 0.20 7.29
C GLN A 142 -20.24 1.72 7.20
N ASN A 143 -21.28 2.49 7.50
CA ASN A 143 -21.16 3.95 7.52
C ASN A 143 -20.25 4.42 8.66
N GLY A 144 -19.51 5.48 8.41
CA GLY A 144 -18.81 6.24 9.45
C GLY A 144 -17.32 6.42 9.19
N THR A 145 -16.64 6.98 10.19
CA THR A 145 -15.21 7.26 10.15
C THR A 145 -14.47 6.35 11.13
N PHE A 146 -13.42 5.70 10.67
CA PHE A 146 -12.61 4.77 11.45
C PHE A 146 -11.14 5.15 11.34
N ARG A 147 -10.43 5.12 12.47
CA ARG A 147 -8.99 5.35 12.54
C ARG A 147 -8.28 4.06 12.90
N LEU A 148 -7.20 3.75 12.20
CA LEU A 148 -6.34 2.63 12.51
C LEU A 148 -5.48 2.96 13.73
N ASP A 149 -5.51 2.10 14.75
CA ASP A 149 -4.66 2.21 15.92
C ASP A 149 -3.33 1.48 15.68
N LEU A 150 -2.29 2.27 15.42
CA LEU A 150 -0.94 1.77 15.17
C LEU A 150 -0.12 1.59 16.46
N ASN A 151 -0.66 1.93 17.63
CA ASN A 151 0.05 1.72 18.89
C ASN A 151 0.37 0.24 19.07
N GLY A 152 1.64 -0.06 19.36
CA GLY A 152 2.14 -1.43 19.49
C GLY A 152 2.04 -2.26 18.19
N TRP A 153 2.00 -1.63 17.01
CA TRP A 153 2.22 -2.35 15.76
C TRP A 153 3.66 -2.89 15.74
N THR A 154 3.80 -4.19 15.50
CA THR A 154 5.08 -4.90 15.63
C THR A 154 6.03 -4.69 14.47
N HIS A 155 5.57 -4.09 13.36
CA HIS A 155 6.33 -4.00 12.11
C HIS A 155 6.85 -5.37 11.62
N ASP A 156 6.11 -6.44 11.92
CA ASP A 156 6.41 -7.77 11.39
C ASP A 156 5.98 -7.81 9.92
N LYS A 157 6.97 -7.97 9.04
CA LYS A 157 6.82 -7.93 7.57
C LYS A 157 5.89 -8.99 6.99
N ASP A 158 5.58 -10.04 7.77
CA ASP A 158 4.79 -11.19 7.32
C ASP A 158 3.45 -11.28 8.05
N LYS A 159 3.11 -10.33 8.92
CA LYS A 159 1.84 -10.34 9.70
C LYS A 159 0.92 -9.20 9.32
N ILE A 160 -0.35 -9.52 9.17
CA ILE A 160 -1.37 -8.51 8.91
C ILE A 160 -1.60 -7.59 10.12
N ILE A 161 -2.00 -6.36 9.84
CA ILE A 161 -2.59 -5.46 10.82
C ILE A 161 -4.07 -5.86 10.96
N PRO A 162 -4.52 -6.42 12.11
CA PRO A 162 -5.85 -7.01 12.22
C PRO A 162 -6.97 -5.97 12.31
N ALA A 163 -8.18 -6.34 11.88
CA ALA A 163 -9.34 -5.46 11.89
C ALA A 163 -9.72 -4.91 13.29
N THR A 164 -9.31 -5.59 14.36
CA THR A 164 -9.52 -5.17 15.77
C THR A 164 -8.81 -3.85 16.14
N ARG A 165 -7.86 -3.41 15.30
CA ARG A 165 -7.17 -2.12 15.45
C ARG A 165 -7.95 -0.94 14.91
N TRP A 166 -9.02 -1.14 14.16
CA TRP A 166 -9.88 -0.03 13.75
C TRP A 166 -10.71 0.51 14.91
N LYS A 167 -10.65 1.81 15.13
CA LYS A 167 -11.44 2.53 16.14
C LYS A 167 -12.42 3.47 15.44
N ARG A 168 -13.70 3.30 15.73
CA ARG A 168 -14.73 4.22 15.22
C ARG A 168 -14.57 5.58 15.90
N LEU A 169 -14.44 6.63 15.10
CA LEU A 169 -14.47 8.00 15.61
C LEU A 169 -15.91 8.43 15.84
N ARG A 170 -16.20 8.96 17.02
CA ARG A 170 -17.49 9.60 17.28
C ARG A 170 -17.49 10.91 16.50
N VAL A 171 -18.48 11.10 15.63
CA VAL A 171 -18.79 12.43 15.12
C VAL A 171 -19.21 13.25 16.33
N GLY A 172 -18.37 14.21 16.73
CA GLY A 172 -18.76 15.15 17.78
C GLY A 172 -20.04 15.82 17.34
N ARG A 173 -21.11 15.69 18.14
CA ARG A 173 -22.20 16.66 18.08
C ARG A 173 -21.53 17.99 18.47
N GLY A 174 -21.26 18.84 17.49
CA GLY A 174 -20.90 20.22 17.76
C GLY A 174 -21.93 20.78 18.73
N LYS A 175 -21.45 21.22 19.89
CA LYS A 175 -22.17 22.16 20.72
C LYS A 175 -22.08 23.52 20.07
#